data_AF-A0A1W9S0G4-F1
#
_entry.id   AF-A0A1W9S0G4-F1
#
_cell.length_a   1.000
_cell.length_b   1.000
_cell.length_c   1.000
_cell.angle_alpha   90.00
_cell.angle_beta   90.00
_cell.angle_gamma   90.00
#
_symmetry.space_group_name_H-M   'P 1'
#
loop_
_entity.id
_entity.type
_entity.pdbx_description
1 polymer ?
#
loop_
_entity_poly.entity_id
_entity_poly.type
_entity_poly.pdbx_seq_one_letter_code
_entity_poly.pdbx_strand_id
1 'polypeptide(L)'
;MVFKYKLLYILYYFPPLGGAGVIRPLNFVKFLPEMGIEVDVLTIKEIHYHSYDQSLLNQIPKSVDIKRVETPEPLRLVRVIKDLVNLFRGENYRPPDRISYGRAPIYKLLRSLIPPDEKIFSVPSLVFGALKMLSEKKYDWIMTSSPPDSL
;
A
#
# COMPACT_ATOMS: atom_id res chain seq x y z
N MET A 1 -25.67 15.71 -3.07
CA MET A 1 -24.45 16.53 -2.89
C MET A 1 -24.05 17.02 -4.27
N VAL A 2 -23.77 18.31 -4.44
CA VAL A 2 -23.21 18.82 -5.70
C VAL A 2 -21.72 19.00 -5.45
N PHE A 3 -20.88 18.20 -6.11
CA PHE A 3 -19.44 18.33 -6.02
C PHE A 3 -18.97 19.43 -6.98
N LYS A 4 -18.11 20.31 -6.48
CA LYS A 4 -17.55 21.46 -7.22
C LYS A 4 -16.17 21.15 -7.79
N TYR A 5 -15.38 20.33 -7.10
CA TYR A 5 -14.04 19.95 -7.49
C TYR A 5 -13.84 18.45 -7.34
N LYS A 6 -12.94 17.89 -8.13
CA LYS A 6 -12.56 16.47 -8.11
C LYS A 6 -11.09 16.30 -7.76
N LEU A 7 -10.81 15.51 -6.74
CA LEU A 7 -9.48 15.22 -6.22
C LEU A 7 -9.12 13.75 -6.47
N LEU A 8 -7.97 13.51 -7.08
CA LEU A 8 -7.29 12.22 -7.04
C LEU A 8 -6.30 12.20 -5.87
N TYR A 9 -6.57 11.37 -4.86
CA TYR A 9 -5.70 11.23 -3.70
C TYR A 9 -4.91 9.92 -3.77
N ILE A 10 -3.61 10.02 -4.04
CA ILE A 10 -2.70 8.87 -4.14
C ILE A 10 -2.04 8.63 -2.78
N LEU A 11 -2.26 7.43 -2.24
CA LEU A 11 -1.91 7.07 -0.87
C LEU A 11 -1.19 5.74 -0.81
N TYR A 12 -0.04 5.69 -0.13
CA TYR A 12 0.62 4.42 0.18
C TYR A 12 -0.05 3.72 1.37
N TYR A 13 -0.32 4.46 2.45
CA TYR A 13 -1.03 3.97 3.64
C TYR A 13 -2.48 4.42 3.64
N PHE A 14 -3.39 3.47 3.61
CA PHE A 14 -4.83 3.69 3.69
C PHE A 14 -5.53 2.51 4.36
N PRO A 15 -6.72 2.67 4.99
CA PRO A 15 -7.45 1.54 5.57
C PRO A 15 -7.57 0.37 4.59
N PRO A 16 -7.57 -0.90 5.02
CA PRO A 16 -7.70 -1.36 6.41
C PRO A 16 -6.39 -1.33 7.21
N LEU A 17 -5.32 -0.71 6.70
CA LEU A 17 -4.12 -0.49 7.51
C LEU A 17 -4.46 0.39 8.73
N GLY A 18 -3.85 0.10 9.86
CA GLY A 18 -3.95 0.91 11.08
C GLY A 18 -2.74 1.83 11.28
N GLY A 19 -2.70 2.56 12.38
CA GLY A 19 -1.55 3.35 12.80
C GLY A 19 -1.55 4.81 12.35
N ALA A 20 -0.60 5.59 12.88
CA ALA A 20 -0.57 7.06 12.76
C ALA A 20 -0.52 7.54 11.30
N GLY A 21 0.17 6.80 10.42
CA GLY A 21 0.28 7.13 8.99
C GLY A 21 -1.05 7.08 8.22
N VAL A 22 -2.07 6.41 8.75
CA VAL A 22 -3.38 6.22 8.09
C VAL A 22 -4.40 7.27 8.53
N ILE A 23 -4.32 7.75 9.77
CA ILE A 23 -5.36 8.61 10.37
C ILE A 23 -5.51 9.94 9.63
N ARG A 24 -4.40 10.60 9.27
CA ARG A 24 -4.46 11.87 8.53
C ARG A 24 -5.10 11.70 7.14
N PRO A 25 -4.63 10.78 6.27
CA PRO A 25 -5.30 10.49 5.01
C PRO A 25 -6.78 10.14 5.17
N LEU A 26 -7.14 9.31 6.15
CA LEU A 26 -8.52 8.93 6.43
C LEU A 26 -9.40 10.14 6.77
N ASN A 27 -8.93 11.05 7.62
CA ASN A 27 -9.67 12.26 7.97
C ASN A 27 -9.88 13.17 6.75
N PHE A 28 -8.88 13.34 5.88
CA PHE A 28 -9.07 14.08 4.63
C PHE A 28 -10.15 13.45 3.76
N VAL A 29 -10.08 12.15 3.53
CA VAL A 29 -11.07 11.42 2.72
C VAL A 29 -12.48 11.50 3.34
N LYS A 30 -12.57 11.54 4.68
CA LYS A 30 -13.84 11.65 5.41
C LYS A 30 -14.49 13.03 5.26
N PHE A 31 -13.71 14.11 5.42
CA PHE A 31 -14.26 15.47 5.53
C PHE A 31 -14.27 16.27 4.21
N LEU A 32 -13.39 15.99 3.25
CA LEU A 32 -13.37 16.69 1.96
C LEU A 32 -14.69 16.60 1.17
N PRO A 33 -15.41 15.46 1.16
CA PRO A 33 -16.74 15.39 0.54
C PRO A 33 -17.74 16.39 1.13
N GLU A 34 -17.68 16.67 2.43
CA GLU A 34 -18.55 17.66 3.09
C GLU A 34 -18.28 19.09 2.60
N MET A 35 -17.07 19.36 2.09
CA MET A 35 -16.68 20.63 1.48
C MET A 35 -17.02 20.72 -0.02
N GLY A 36 -17.75 19.73 -0.56
CA GLY A 36 -18.10 19.67 -1.97
C GLY A 36 -16.96 19.22 -2.88
N ILE A 37 -15.97 18.49 -2.34
CA ILE A 37 -14.87 17.91 -3.11
C ILE A 37 -15.13 16.41 -3.29
N GLU A 38 -15.31 15.96 -4.52
CA GLU A 38 -15.36 14.54 -4.84
C GLU A 38 -13.95 13.95 -4.75
N VAL A 39 -13.79 12.88 -3.96
CA VAL A 39 -12.48 12.28 -3.70
C VAL A 39 -12.46 10.86 -4.26
N ASP A 40 -11.53 10.62 -5.18
CA ASP A 40 -11.15 9.27 -5.58
C ASP A 40 -9.79 8.94 -4.97
N VAL A 41 -9.69 7.79 -4.31
CA VAL A 41 -8.47 7.32 -3.66
C VAL A 41 -7.80 6.28 -4.53
N LEU A 42 -6.52 6.45 -4.81
CA LEU A 42 -5.66 5.44 -5.39
C LEU A 42 -4.67 4.95 -4.32
N THR A 43 -4.69 3.67 -4.01
CA THR A 43 -3.80 3.09 -3.01
C THR A 43 -3.30 1.70 -3.41
N ILE A 44 -2.40 1.13 -2.62
CA ILE A 44 -1.83 -0.18 -2.87
C ILE A 44 -2.72 -1.25 -2.24
N LYS A 45 -2.90 -2.36 -2.96
CA LYS A 45 -3.55 -3.56 -2.46
C LYS A 45 -2.59 -4.31 -1.55
N GLU A 46 -3.05 -4.65 -0.34
CA GLU A 46 -2.40 -5.64 0.55
C GLU A 46 -0.89 -5.49 0.65
N ILE A 47 -0.42 -4.52 1.44
CA ILE A 47 0.98 -4.44 1.85
C ILE A 47 1.18 -5.20 3.16
N HIS A 48 2.38 -5.71 3.41
CA HIS A 48 2.72 -6.20 4.74
C HIS A 48 2.89 -5.03 5.70
N TYR A 49 2.07 -4.97 6.73
CA TYR A 49 2.10 -3.88 7.70
C TYR A 49 1.88 -4.41 9.11
N HIS A 50 2.36 -3.66 10.10
CA HIS A 50 2.33 -4.12 11.49
C HIS A 50 0.94 -4.01 12.14
N SER A 51 -0.02 -3.31 11.52
CA SER A 51 -1.32 -3.01 12.12
C SER A 51 -2.43 -3.01 11.07
N TYR A 52 -3.52 -3.72 11.34
CA TYR A 52 -4.72 -3.69 10.52
C TYR A 52 -5.94 -3.42 11.41
N ASP A 53 -6.80 -2.53 10.96
CA ASP A 53 -8.06 -2.19 11.60
C ASP A 53 -9.14 -2.03 10.52
N GLN A 54 -10.00 -3.04 10.41
CA GLN A 54 -11.11 -3.01 9.45
C GLN A 54 -12.20 -2.00 9.84
N SER A 55 -12.31 -1.61 11.12
CA SER A 55 -13.31 -0.66 11.56
C SER A 55 -13.13 0.72 10.93
N LEU A 56 -11.90 1.06 10.51
CA LEU A 56 -11.58 2.30 9.80
C LEU A 56 -12.28 2.41 8.44
N LEU A 57 -12.62 1.29 7.79
CA LEU A 57 -13.37 1.30 6.53
C LEU A 57 -14.78 1.88 6.72
N ASN A 58 -15.38 1.70 7.90
CA ASN A 58 -16.71 2.23 8.22
C ASN A 58 -16.73 3.75 8.35
N GLN A 59 -15.56 4.38 8.48
CA GLN A 59 -15.44 5.83 8.54
C GLN A 59 -15.36 6.50 7.16
N ILE A 60 -15.23 5.70 6.09
CA ILE A 60 -15.12 6.21 4.73
C ILE A 60 -16.51 6.45 4.16
N PRO A 61 -16.82 7.67 3.68
CA PRO A 61 -18.10 7.93 3.02
C PRO A 61 -18.29 7.07 1.77
N LYS A 62 -19.52 6.59 1.54
CA LYS A 62 -19.85 5.77 0.35
C LYS A 62 -19.65 6.49 -0.99
N SER A 63 -19.54 7.82 -0.96
CA SER A 63 -19.26 8.64 -2.15
C SER A 63 -17.80 8.59 -2.60
N VAL A 64 -16.90 8.04 -1.78
CA VAL A 64 -15.47 7.94 -2.10
C VAL A 64 -15.21 6.66 -2.87
N ASP A 65 -14.65 6.79 -4.08
CA ASP A 65 -14.18 5.64 -4.86
C ASP A 65 -12.76 5.25 -4.40
N ILE A 66 -12.52 3.96 -4.15
CA ILE A 66 -11.20 3.48 -3.70
C ILE A 66 -10.68 2.47 -4.71
N LYS A 67 -9.65 2.87 -5.46
CA LYS A 67 -8.92 1.98 -6.36
C LYS A 67 -7.68 1.43 -5.66
N ARG A 68 -7.58 0.10 -5.57
CA ARG A 68 -6.38 -0.59 -5.10
C ARG A 68 -5.60 -1.20 -6.25
N VAL A 69 -4.31 -0.88 -6.36
CA VAL A 69 -3.40 -1.44 -7.36
C VAL A 69 -2.46 -2.46 -6.75
N GLU A 70 -2.16 -3.50 -7.50
CA GLU A 70 -1.18 -4.51 -7.07
C GLU A 70 0.23 -3.97 -7.22
N THR A 71 1.11 -4.32 -6.28
CA THR A 71 2.51 -3.93 -6.28
C THR A 71 3.40 -5.16 -6.33
N PRO A 72 4.42 -5.19 -7.21
CA PRO A 72 5.44 -6.22 -7.20
C PRO A 72 6.38 -5.98 -6.01
N GLU A 73 5.96 -6.36 -4.81
CA GLU A 73 6.83 -6.26 -3.64
C GLU A 73 7.78 -7.48 -3.63
N PRO A 74 9.11 -7.30 -3.67
CA PRO A 74 10.06 -8.41 -3.63
C PRO A 74 9.86 -9.30 -2.38
N LEU A 75 9.42 -8.71 -1.26
CA LEU A 75 9.10 -9.44 -0.04
C LEU A 75 7.87 -10.36 -0.19
N ARG A 76 6.89 -9.99 -1.03
CA ARG A 76 5.75 -10.87 -1.37
C ARG A 76 6.24 -12.09 -2.15
N LEU A 77 7.19 -11.91 -3.07
CA LEU A 77 7.80 -13.03 -3.82
C LEU A 77 8.57 -13.99 -2.89
N VAL A 78 9.37 -13.47 -1.95
CA VAL A 78 10.07 -14.30 -0.96
C VAL A 78 9.09 -15.13 -0.11
N ARG A 79 7.92 -14.57 0.22
CA ARG A 79 6.87 -15.30 0.96
C ARG A 79 6.19 -16.37 0.11
N VAL A 80 5.78 -16.04 -1.11
CA VAL A 80 5.17 -17.03 -2.02
C VAL A 80 6.12 -18.21 -2.23
N ILE A 81 7.42 -17.92 -2.40
CA ILE A 81 8.45 -18.96 -2.48
C ILE A 81 8.53 -19.74 -1.16
N LYS A 82 8.51 -19.08 0.00
CA LYS A 82 8.51 -19.74 1.32
C LYS A 82 7.30 -20.65 1.51
N ASP A 83 6.11 -20.18 1.17
CA ASP A 83 4.84 -20.91 1.33
C ASP A 83 4.81 -22.11 0.38
N LEU A 84 5.27 -21.95 -0.86
CA LEU A 84 5.51 -23.07 -1.79
C LEU A 84 6.50 -24.08 -1.20
N VAL A 85 7.67 -23.62 -0.75
CA VAL A 85 8.70 -24.48 -0.17
C VAL A 85 8.20 -25.22 1.08
N ASN A 86 7.40 -24.57 1.93
CA ASN A 86 6.79 -25.18 3.10
C ASN A 86 5.74 -26.23 2.71
N LEU A 87 4.94 -25.96 1.67
CA LEU A 87 3.98 -26.91 1.12
C LEU A 87 4.67 -28.18 0.59
N PHE A 88 5.82 -28.03 -0.06
CA PHE A 88 6.63 -29.15 -0.56
C PHE A 88 7.42 -29.90 0.54
N ARG A 89 7.61 -29.30 1.72
CA ARG A 89 8.44 -29.86 2.80
C ARG A 89 7.68 -30.55 3.94
N GLY A 90 6.34 -30.53 3.92
CA GLY A 90 5.48 -31.21 4.88
C GLY A 90 5.42 -30.56 6.27
N GLU A 91 4.31 -30.77 6.99
CA GLU A 91 3.91 -30.05 8.21
C GLU A 91 4.88 -30.15 9.42
N ASN A 92 5.91 -31.00 9.35
CA ASN A 92 6.89 -31.19 10.43
C ASN A 92 8.17 -30.37 10.28
N TYR A 93 8.30 -29.52 9.26
CA TYR A 93 9.45 -28.63 9.14
C TYR A 93 9.26 -27.39 10.02
N ARG A 94 9.76 -27.43 11.26
CA ARG A 94 10.02 -26.21 12.03
C ARG A 94 11.20 -25.49 11.38
N PRO A 95 11.02 -24.36 10.69
CA PRO A 95 12.17 -23.56 10.31
C PRO A 95 12.90 -23.21 11.60
N PRO A 96 14.23 -23.35 11.68
CA PRO A 96 14.95 -22.98 12.89
C PRO A 96 14.59 -21.52 13.22
N ASP A 97 14.26 -21.25 14.49
CA ASP A 97 13.74 -19.97 15.01
C ASP A 97 14.63 -18.76 14.68
N ARG A 98 15.80 -19.02 14.10
CA ARG A 98 16.71 -18.08 13.48
C ARG A 98 17.25 -18.69 12.19
N ILE A 99 16.50 -18.61 11.09
CA ILE A 99 17.17 -18.64 9.78
C ILE A 99 18.09 -17.42 9.80
N SER A 100 19.39 -17.66 10.02
CA SER A 100 20.43 -16.65 9.98
C SER A 100 20.61 -16.18 8.53
N TYR A 101 19.62 -15.45 8.01
CA TYR A 101 19.63 -14.80 6.70
C TYR A 101 20.85 -13.88 6.53
N GLY A 102 21.48 -13.46 7.63
CA GLY A 102 22.71 -12.68 7.65
C GLY A 102 24.02 -13.43 7.36
N ARG A 103 24.04 -14.75 7.14
CA ARG A 103 25.31 -15.51 6.97
C ARG A 103 25.58 -16.05 5.57
N ALA A 104 24.60 -16.19 4.70
CA ALA A 104 24.83 -16.70 3.35
C ALA A 104 25.21 -15.53 2.39
N PRO A 105 26.38 -15.58 1.74
CA PRO A 105 26.96 -14.45 1.00
C PRO A 105 26.07 -13.97 -0.16
N ILE A 106 25.34 -14.89 -0.80
CA ILE A 106 24.38 -14.57 -1.87
C ILE A 106 23.25 -13.63 -1.39
N TYR A 107 22.78 -13.78 -0.14
CA TYR A 107 21.69 -12.95 0.39
C TYR A 107 22.18 -11.55 0.80
N LYS A 108 23.44 -11.42 1.26
CA LYS A 108 24.05 -10.09 1.48
C LYS A 108 24.22 -9.34 0.17
N LEU A 109 24.67 -10.02 -0.89
CA LEU A 109 24.83 -9.45 -2.22
C LEU A 109 23.47 -9.02 -2.79
N LEU A 110 22.46 -9.90 -2.76
CA LEU A 110 21.11 -9.55 -3.22
C LEU A 110 20.50 -8.41 -2.42
N ARG A 111 20.68 -8.37 -1.09
CA ARG A 111 20.20 -7.27 -0.26
C ARG A 111 20.90 -5.95 -0.57
N SER A 112 22.16 -5.97 -1.02
CA SER A 112 22.88 -4.77 -1.44
C SER A 112 22.38 -4.17 -2.77
N LEU A 113 21.67 -4.98 -3.57
CA LEU A 113 21.05 -4.54 -4.83
C LEU A 113 19.62 -4.01 -4.63
N ILE A 114 18.99 -4.30 -3.49
CA ILE A 114 17.66 -3.78 -3.16
C ILE A 114 17.85 -2.37 -2.59
N PRO A 115 17.15 -1.36 -3.15
CA PRO A 115 17.17 -0.01 -2.59
C PRO A 115 16.80 -0.03 -1.10
N PRO A 116 17.37 0.87 -0.27
CA PRO A 116 17.05 0.93 1.15
C PRO A 116 15.56 1.17 1.42
N ASP A 117 14.85 1.78 0.47
CA ASP A 117 13.40 1.94 0.49
C ASP A 117 12.70 0.83 -0.29
N GLU A 118 12.08 -0.10 0.42
CA GLU A 118 11.25 -1.18 -0.15
C GLU A 118 9.95 -0.67 -0.80
N LYS A 119 9.52 0.56 -0.51
CA LYS A 119 8.29 1.15 -1.03
C LYS A 119 8.45 1.63 -2.48
N ILE A 120 9.68 1.81 -2.96
CA ILE A 120 9.97 2.27 -4.33
C ILE A 120 9.34 1.37 -5.39
N PHE A 121 9.20 0.07 -5.09
CA PHE A 121 8.59 -0.90 -6.00
C PHE A 121 7.09 -0.66 -6.24
N SER A 122 6.44 0.13 -5.39
CA SER A 122 5.05 0.51 -5.57
C SER A 122 4.83 1.70 -6.51
N VAL A 123 5.86 2.52 -6.72
CA VAL A 123 5.76 3.76 -7.49
C VAL A 123 5.28 3.48 -8.92
N PRO A 124 5.83 2.49 -9.67
CA PRO A 124 5.33 2.20 -11.01
C PRO A 124 3.85 1.84 -11.01
N SER A 125 3.40 0.96 -10.11
CA SER A 125 1.99 0.56 -10.03
C SER A 125 1.05 1.72 -9.72
N LEU A 126 1.45 2.61 -8.81
CA LEU A 126 0.70 3.82 -8.49
C LEU A 126 0.66 4.80 -9.66
N VAL A 127 1.78 4.98 -10.37
CA VAL A 127 1.83 5.84 -11.56
C VAL A 127 0.93 5.30 -12.67
N PHE A 128 1.03 4.00 -13.00
CA PHE A 128 0.15 3.39 -14.00
C PHE A 128 -1.33 3.44 -13.59
N GLY A 129 -1.62 3.20 -12.32
CA GLY A 129 -2.97 3.33 -11.76
C GLY A 129 -3.51 4.76 -11.92
N ALA A 130 -2.69 5.76 -11.60
CA ALA A 130 -3.06 7.17 -11.69
C ALA A 130 -3.27 7.59 -13.15
N LEU A 131 -2.38 7.20 -14.06
CA LEU A 131 -2.51 7.47 -15.49
C LEU A 131 -3.79 6.86 -16.06
N LYS A 132 -4.15 5.63 -15.64
CA LYS A 132 -5.41 5.02 -16.02
C LYS A 132 -6.61 5.83 -15.53
N MET A 133 -6.63 6.23 -14.26
CA MET A 133 -7.73 7.04 -13.71
C MET A 133 -7.83 8.41 -14.39
N LEU A 134 -6.69 9.05 -14.68
CA LEU A 134 -6.61 10.32 -15.41
C LEU A 134 -7.10 10.21 -16.85
N SER A 135 -7.02 9.02 -17.46
CA SER A 135 -7.58 8.77 -18.79
C SER A 135 -9.10 8.58 -18.79
N GLU A 136 -9.67 8.14 -17.67
CA GLU A 136 -11.10 7.84 -17.51
C GLU A 136 -11.90 9.05 -16.95
N LYS A 137 -11.27 9.85 -16.07
CA LYS A 137 -11.90 10.96 -15.35
C LYS A 137 -10.99 12.20 -15.38
N LYS A 138 -11.58 13.39 -15.46
CA LYS A 138 -10.86 14.65 -15.25
C LYS A 138 -10.81 14.98 -13.76
N TYR A 139 -9.63 15.29 -13.27
CA TYR A 139 -9.40 15.74 -11.90
C TYR A 139 -8.90 17.18 -11.92
N ASP A 140 -9.38 18.00 -10.97
CA ASP A 140 -8.89 19.36 -10.79
C ASP A 140 -7.57 19.35 -10.03
N TRP A 141 -7.46 18.45 -9.04
CA TRP A 141 -6.30 18.34 -8.16
C TRP A 141 -5.81 16.91 -8.01
N ILE A 142 -4.50 16.78 -7.83
CA ILE A 142 -3.83 15.54 -7.45
C ILE A 142 -3.10 15.81 -6.14
N MET A 143 -3.37 15.00 -5.13
CA MET A 143 -2.65 15.02 -3.86
C MET A 143 -1.98 13.68 -3.64
N THR A 144 -0.78 13.68 -3.08
CA THR A 144 -0.05 12.46 -2.77
C THR A 144 0.37 12.46 -1.30
N SER A 145 0.25 11.32 -0.63
CA SER A 145 0.86 11.13 0.69
C SER A 145 1.62 9.82 0.74
N SER A 146 2.93 9.95 0.91
CA SER A 146 3.85 8.87 1.21
C SER A 146 3.99 8.66 2.72
N PRO A 147 4.45 7.48 3.14
CA PRO A 147 4.74 7.20 4.54
C PRO A 147 5.99 7.97 5.02
N PRO A 148 6.14 8.22 6.33
CA PRO A 148 7.37 8.77 6.84
C PRO A 148 8.51 7.76 6.63
N ASP A 149 9.62 8.22 6.07
CA ASP A 149 10.86 7.43 5.96
C ASP A 149 11.82 7.67 7.14
N SER A 150 11.36 8.42 8.14
CA SER A 150 12.15 8.89 9.28
C SER A 150 11.65 8.26 10.58
N LEU A 151 11.96 6.98 10.81
CA LEU A 151 11.94 6.35 12.13
C LEU A 151 13.11 5.37 12.26
#